data_AF-A0A8H1QVQ7-F1
#
_entry.id   AF-A0A8H1QVQ7-F1
#
_cell.length_a   1.000
_cell.length_b   1.000
_cell.length_c   1.000
_cell.angle_alpha   90.00
_cell.angle_beta   90.00
_cell.angle_gamma   90.00
#
_symmetry.space_group_name_H-M   'P 1'
#
loop_
_entity.id
_entity.type
_entity.pdbx_description
1 polymer ?
#
loop_
_entity_poly.entity_id
_entity_poly.type
_entity_poly.pdbx_seq_one_letter_code
_entity_poly.pdbx_strand_id
1 'polypeptide(L)'
;MKATISKVIDGLIAESAVKRPVGSGPTALARDDLIELEGLTRITSASHFGKMFFILRRVFEGANLADLEDLATTFTESDLQDGMAQVYLRNELLPIPVLLELEGSALPHRVYVNVDPNHFVDSASADHVEGDLRVLGTVSRLIDGSSDGYFSAEQWLMSGWETFLRRTFMAQIDDALDALREA
;
A
#
# COMPACT_ATOMS: atom_id res chain seq x y z
N MET A 1 8.68 21.34 16.18
CA MET A 1 7.72 20.85 15.17
C MET A 1 6.65 19.92 15.75
N LYS A 2 6.99 18.83 16.47
CA LYS A 2 6.01 17.94 17.14
C LYS A 2 4.96 18.68 17.99
N ALA A 3 5.37 19.67 18.79
CA ALA A 3 4.45 20.44 19.64
C ALA A 3 3.47 21.35 18.88
N THR A 4 3.80 21.77 17.65
CA THR A 4 2.93 22.61 16.81
C THR A 4 1.89 21.75 16.11
N ILE A 5 2.29 20.59 15.60
CA ILE A 5 1.38 19.62 14.95
C ILE A 5 0.36 19.08 15.97
N SER A 6 0.79 18.73 17.18
CA SER A 6 -0.11 18.29 18.24
C SER A 6 -1.17 19.35 18.57
N LYS A 7 -0.79 20.63 18.71
CA LYS A 7 -1.75 21.71 19.00
C LYS A 7 -2.75 21.97 17.87
N VAL A 8 -2.34 21.79 16.61
CA VAL A 8 -3.25 21.90 15.45
C VAL A 8 -4.24 20.74 15.45
N ILE A 9 -3.77 19.52 15.71
CA ILE A 9 -4.62 18.33 15.84
C ILE A 9 -5.61 18.52 17.00
N ASP A 10 -5.14 18.95 18.17
CA ASP A 10 -5.98 19.21 19.35
C ASP A 10 -7.03 20.30 19.07
N GLY A 11 -6.67 21.32 18.28
CA GLY A 11 -7.60 22.36 17.80
C GLY A 11 -8.67 21.82 16.85
N LEU A 12 -8.28 21.00 15.86
CA LEU A 12 -9.23 20.38 14.92
C LEU A 12 -10.18 19.40 15.62
N ILE A 13 -9.69 18.69 16.64
CA ILE A 13 -10.51 17.84 17.52
C ILE A 13 -11.50 18.70 18.31
N ALA A 14 -11.03 19.81 18.91
CA ALA A 14 -11.87 20.71 19.70
C ALA A 14 -12.98 21.37 18.86
N GLU A 15 -12.73 21.61 17.58
CA GLU A 15 -13.69 22.20 16.64
C GLU A 15 -14.67 21.18 16.03
N SER A 16 -14.63 19.91 16.45
CA SER A 16 -15.45 18.82 15.87
C SER A 16 -15.24 18.63 14.35
N ALA A 17 -14.13 19.11 13.82
CA ALA A 17 -13.73 18.92 12.43
C ALA A 17 -13.21 17.50 12.18
N VAL A 18 -12.85 16.77 13.24
CA VAL A 18 -12.46 15.35 13.20
C VAL A 18 -13.67 14.47 13.52
N LYS A 19 -14.06 13.62 12.57
CA LYS A 19 -15.05 12.58 12.80
C LYS A 19 -14.41 11.43 13.58
N ARG A 20 -14.91 11.18 14.79
CA ARG A 20 -14.59 10.01 15.61
C ARG A 20 -15.77 9.05 15.58
N PRO A 21 -15.71 7.94 14.82
CA PRO A 21 -16.74 6.93 14.88
C PRO A 21 -16.74 6.32 16.29
N VAL A 22 -17.74 6.65 17.10
CA VAL A 22 -17.91 6.08 18.44
C VAL A 22 -19.01 5.02 18.36
N GLY A 23 -18.61 3.76 18.19
CA GLY A 23 -19.51 2.61 18.17
C GLY A 23 -20.00 2.16 16.79
N SER A 24 -20.76 1.07 16.76
CA SER A 24 -21.23 0.33 15.56
C SER A 24 -22.35 1.02 14.76
N GLY A 25 -22.49 2.34 14.89
CA GLY A 25 -23.47 3.12 14.12
C GLY A 25 -22.96 3.46 12.72
N PRO A 26 -23.84 3.63 11.73
CA PRO A 26 -23.44 4.06 10.39
C PRO A 26 -22.93 5.51 10.46
N THR A 27 -21.61 5.67 10.53
CA THR A 27 -20.96 6.97 10.35
C THR A 27 -20.89 7.24 8.86
N ALA A 28 -21.69 8.18 8.37
CA ALA A 28 -21.63 8.60 6.97
C ALA A 28 -20.28 9.31 6.70
N LEU A 29 -19.38 8.59 6.05
CA LEU A 29 -18.11 9.10 5.57
C LEU A 29 -18.29 9.68 4.17
N ALA A 30 -17.57 10.75 3.89
CA ALA A 30 -17.40 11.38 2.60
C ALA A 30 -15.91 11.49 2.29
N ARG A 31 -15.58 11.65 1.01
CA ARG A 31 -14.21 11.99 0.60
C ARG A 31 -13.75 13.28 1.30
N ASP A 32 -12.48 13.32 1.65
CA ASP A 32 -11.77 14.41 2.33
C ASP A 32 -12.20 14.66 3.79
N ASP A 33 -13.08 13.82 4.36
CA ASP A 33 -13.37 13.84 5.79
C ASP A 33 -12.12 13.54 6.60
N LEU A 34 -11.86 14.37 7.62
CA LEU A 34 -10.82 14.11 8.61
C LEU A 34 -11.35 13.12 9.65
N ILE A 35 -10.70 11.97 9.78
CA ILE A 35 -11.12 10.86 10.64
C ILE A 35 -10.01 10.45 11.59
N GLU A 36 -10.43 9.98 12.76
CA GLU A 36 -9.55 9.36 13.74
C GLU A 36 -10.04 7.95 14.05
N LEU A 37 -9.15 6.97 13.91
CA LEU A 37 -9.44 5.55 14.09
C LEU A 37 -8.36 4.89 14.94
N GLU A 38 -8.74 3.87 15.69
CA GLU A 38 -7.84 2.99 16.42
C GLU A 38 -8.11 1.55 15.96
N GLY A 39 -7.07 0.71 15.90
CA GLY A 39 -7.20 -0.69 15.53
C GLY A 39 -5.84 -1.37 15.34
N LEU A 40 -5.90 -2.65 14.95
CA LEU A 40 -4.73 -3.45 14.66
C LEU A 40 -4.37 -3.32 13.18
N THR A 41 -3.15 -2.87 12.89
CA THR A 41 -2.64 -2.74 11.52
C THR A 41 -1.95 -4.02 11.05
N ARG A 42 -2.17 -4.37 9.78
CA ARG A 42 -1.48 -5.46 9.08
C ARG A 42 -1.10 -5.05 7.67
N ILE A 43 0.04 -5.52 7.19
CA ILE A 43 0.47 -5.27 5.81
C ILE A 43 -0.40 -6.10 4.86
N THR A 44 -0.92 -5.46 3.81
CA THR A 44 -1.75 -6.17 2.81
C THR A 44 -0.89 -6.98 1.83
N SER A 45 -1.46 -8.04 1.24
CA SER A 45 -0.81 -8.81 0.17
C SER A 45 -0.39 -7.93 -1.00
N ALA A 46 -1.17 -6.91 -1.34
CA ALA A 46 -0.84 -5.95 -2.40
C ALA A 46 0.50 -5.24 -2.13
N SER A 47 0.75 -4.87 -0.88
CA SER A 47 2.03 -4.24 -0.50
C SER A 47 3.17 -5.23 -0.46
N HIS A 48 2.93 -6.47 -0.02
CA HIS A 48 3.94 -7.54 -0.08
C HIS A 48 4.39 -7.84 -1.51
N PHE A 49 3.44 -8.02 -2.42
CA PHE A 49 3.74 -8.22 -3.84
C PHE A 49 4.31 -6.94 -4.49
N GLY A 50 3.88 -5.76 -4.03
CA GLY A 50 4.47 -4.47 -4.42
C GLY A 50 5.98 -4.42 -4.26
N LYS A 51 6.51 -4.96 -3.15
CA LYS A 51 7.97 -5.09 -2.94
C LYS A 51 8.63 -5.98 -4.00
N MET A 52 8.00 -7.11 -4.33
CA MET A 52 8.50 -8.01 -5.38
C MET A 52 8.50 -7.35 -6.75
N PHE A 53 7.41 -6.70 -7.14
CA PHE A 53 7.35 -5.96 -8.41
C PHE A 53 8.31 -4.78 -8.46
N PHE A 54 8.59 -4.15 -7.32
CA PHE A 54 9.63 -3.13 -7.24
C PHE A 54 11.02 -3.71 -7.51
N ILE A 55 11.36 -4.86 -6.92
CA ILE A 55 12.64 -5.54 -7.20
C ILE A 55 12.74 -5.89 -8.67
N LEU A 56 11.70 -6.48 -9.26
CA LEU A 56 11.66 -6.81 -10.69
C LEU A 56 11.88 -5.58 -11.56
N ARG A 57 11.22 -4.46 -11.23
CA ARG A 57 11.42 -3.20 -11.93
C ARG A 57 12.87 -2.72 -11.86
N ARG A 58 13.49 -2.78 -10.67
CA ARG A 58 14.90 -2.38 -10.47
C ARG A 58 15.84 -3.23 -11.32
N VAL A 59 15.56 -4.52 -11.43
CA VAL A 59 16.30 -5.43 -12.33
C VAL A 59 16.11 -4.99 -13.79
N PHE A 60 14.90 -4.65 -14.22
CA PHE A 60 14.66 -4.15 -15.59
C PHE A 60 15.30 -2.79 -15.87
N GLU A 61 15.37 -1.88 -14.88
CA GLU A 61 16.06 -0.59 -15.02
C GLU A 61 17.58 -0.76 -15.09
N GLY A 62 18.14 -1.76 -14.40
CA GLY A 62 19.56 -2.10 -14.47
C GLY A 62 19.95 -2.90 -15.71
N ALA A 63 19.01 -3.65 -16.27
CA ALA A 63 19.16 -4.34 -17.53
C ALA A 63 19.19 -3.33 -18.68
N ASN A 64 20.25 -3.37 -19.48
CA ASN A 64 20.38 -2.50 -20.66
C ASN A 64 19.51 -3.06 -21.80
N LEU A 65 18.19 -3.04 -21.60
CA LEU A 65 17.20 -3.61 -22.50
C LEU A 65 17.15 -2.78 -23.79
N ALA A 66 17.52 -3.40 -24.91
CA ALA A 66 17.34 -2.81 -26.23
C ALA A 66 15.87 -2.92 -26.69
N ASP A 67 15.22 -4.04 -26.38
CA ASP A 67 13.83 -4.33 -26.71
C ASP A 67 13.06 -5.01 -25.55
N LEU A 68 11.74 -4.84 -25.52
CA LEU A 68 10.82 -5.46 -24.54
C LEU A 68 10.75 -6.99 -24.67
N GLU A 69 11.13 -7.55 -25.82
CA GLU A 69 11.16 -9.00 -26.05
C GLU A 69 12.37 -9.66 -25.36
N ASP A 70 13.42 -8.89 -25.05
CA ASP A 70 14.60 -9.36 -24.30
C ASP A 70 14.35 -9.45 -22.79
N LEU A 71 13.17 -9.03 -22.33
CA LEU A 71 12.82 -8.91 -20.92
C LEU A 71 12.82 -10.28 -20.20
N ALA A 72 12.40 -11.33 -20.91
CA ALA A 72 12.39 -12.70 -20.37
C ALA A 72 13.78 -13.36 -20.40
N THR A 73 14.69 -12.92 -21.28
CA THR A 73 16.01 -13.52 -21.49
C THR A 73 17.14 -12.77 -20.78
N THR A 74 16.94 -11.50 -20.43
CA THR A 74 17.90 -10.67 -19.68
C THR A 74 17.84 -10.92 -18.17
N PHE A 75 16.87 -11.71 -17.71
CA PHE A 75 16.70 -12.08 -16.32
C PHE A 75 17.81 -13.03 -15.88
N THR A 76 18.77 -12.56 -15.07
CA THR A 76 19.68 -13.46 -14.35
C THR A 76 19.12 -13.75 -12.96
N GLU A 77 19.13 -15.02 -12.56
CA GLU A 77 18.67 -15.43 -11.22
C GLU A 77 19.46 -14.70 -10.11
N SER A 78 20.73 -14.37 -10.36
CA SER A 78 21.59 -13.63 -9.45
C SER A 78 21.10 -12.21 -9.16
N ASP A 79 20.65 -11.46 -10.17
CA ASP A 79 20.20 -10.07 -9.97
C ASP A 79 18.92 -10.02 -9.12
N LEU A 80 18.01 -10.99 -9.33
CA LEU A 80 16.83 -11.12 -8.47
C LEU A 80 17.21 -11.51 -7.04
N GLN A 81 18.13 -12.47 -6.87
CA GLN A 81 18.57 -12.93 -5.54
C GLN A 81 19.21 -11.77 -4.75
N ASP A 82 20.06 -10.96 -5.38
CA ASP A 82 20.68 -9.80 -4.75
C ASP A 82 19.63 -8.74 -4.36
N GLY A 83 18.68 -8.46 -5.25
CA GLY A 83 17.56 -7.57 -4.97
C GLY A 83 16.69 -8.06 -3.80
N MET A 84 16.38 -9.36 -3.76
CA MET A 84 15.64 -9.96 -2.65
C MET A 84 16.42 -9.89 -1.34
N ALA A 85 17.72 -10.18 -1.36
CA ALA A 85 18.56 -10.09 -0.17
C ALA A 85 18.63 -8.65 0.36
N GLN A 86 18.75 -7.67 -0.52
CA GLN A 86 18.79 -6.26 -0.14
C GLN A 86 17.47 -5.80 0.51
N VAL A 87 16.34 -6.16 -0.08
CA VAL A 87 15.03 -5.75 0.42
C VAL A 87 14.62 -6.52 1.67
N TYR A 88 14.67 -7.85 1.64
CA TYR A 88 14.08 -8.69 2.70
C TYR A 88 15.05 -9.08 3.82
N LEU A 89 16.36 -9.11 3.57
CA LEU A 89 17.34 -9.48 4.61
C LEU A 89 18.03 -8.24 5.21
N ARG A 90 18.19 -7.18 4.42
CA ARG A 90 18.84 -5.93 4.86
C ARG A 90 17.87 -4.81 5.20
N ASN A 91 16.56 -5.08 5.12
CA ASN A 91 15.48 -4.12 5.42
C ASN A 91 15.68 -2.78 4.71
N GLU A 92 15.99 -2.82 3.41
CA GLU A 92 16.09 -1.61 2.60
C GLU A 92 14.75 -0.87 2.63
N LEU A 93 14.79 0.42 2.98
CA LEU A 93 13.63 1.27 2.89
C LEU A 93 13.29 1.54 1.43
N LEU A 94 12.19 0.94 0.96
CA LEU A 94 11.77 1.08 -0.42
C LEU A 94 10.95 2.35 -0.64
N PRO A 95 11.15 3.08 -1.75
CA PRO A 95 10.40 4.29 -2.08
C PRO A 95 9.02 3.97 -2.69
N ILE A 96 8.32 2.95 -2.15
CA ILE A 96 6.97 2.56 -2.58
C ILE A 96 5.97 2.74 -1.44
N PRO A 97 4.74 3.20 -1.73
CA PRO A 97 3.71 3.36 -0.70
C PRO A 97 3.33 2.00 -0.13
N VAL A 98 2.93 1.99 1.14
CA VAL A 98 2.47 0.79 1.85
C VAL A 98 0.99 0.92 2.16
N LEU A 99 0.23 -0.10 1.79
CA LEU A 99 -1.18 -0.25 2.11
C LEU A 99 -1.33 -1.18 3.32
N LEU A 100 -1.79 -0.63 4.43
CA LEU A 100 -2.13 -1.38 5.64
C LEU A 100 -3.64 -1.61 5.71
N GLU A 101 -4.07 -2.78 6.17
CA GLU A 101 -5.45 -3.02 6.59
C GLU A 101 -5.55 -2.75 8.10
N LEU A 102 -6.56 -1.96 8.50
CA LEU A 102 -6.86 -1.65 9.90
C LEU A 102 -8.03 -2.51 10.37
N GLU A 103 -7.71 -3.58 11.09
CA GLU A 103 -8.69 -4.49 11.68
C GLU A 103 -9.17 -3.97 13.05
N GLY A 104 -10.40 -4.33 13.42
CA GLY A 104 -10.96 -3.96 14.73
C GLY A 104 -11.28 -2.47 14.88
N SER A 105 -11.29 -1.71 13.78
CA SER A 105 -11.72 -0.31 13.81
C SER A 105 -13.18 -0.17 14.23
N ALA A 106 -13.55 1.00 14.74
CA ALA A 106 -14.95 1.31 15.10
C ALA A 106 -15.89 1.42 13.88
N LEU A 107 -15.37 1.36 12.65
CA LEU A 107 -16.17 1.42 11.42
C LEU A 107 -16.66 0.02 11.00
N PRO A 108 -17.87 -0.09 10.43
CA PRO A 108 -18.38 -1.34 9.88
C PRO A 108 -17.73 -1.73 8.55
N HIS A 109 -16.94 -0.84 7.95
CA HIS A 109 -16.25 -1.05 6.66
C HIS A 109 -14.82 -1.54 6.88
N ARG A 110 -14.26 -2.23 5.87
CA ARG A 110 -12.81 -2.45 5.83
C ARG A 110 -12.10 -1.12 5.62
N VAL A 111 -11.11 -0.85 6.45
CA VAL A 111 -10.34 0.39 6.41
C VAL A 111 -8.94 0.06 5.90
N TYR A 112 -8.54 0.73 4.83
CA TYR A 112 -7.21 0.64 4.28
C TYR A 112 -6.48 1.98 4.49
N VAL A 113 -5.27 1.91 5.03
CA VAL A 113 -4.45 3.07 5.36
C VAL A 113 -3.29 3.10 4.37
N ASN A 114 -3.24 4.15 3.55
CA ASN A 114 -2.11 4.42 2.67
C ASN A 114 -1.04 5.17 3.43
N VAL A 115 0.17 4.62 3.44
CA VAL A 115 1.32 5.18 4.16
C VAL A 115 2.44 5.47 3.17
N ASP A 116 2.95 6.70 3.21
CA ASP A 116 4.10 7.08 2.39
C ASP A 116 5.38 6.35 2.84
N PRO A 117 6.34 6.10 1.93
CA PRO A 117 7.60 5.42 2.25
C PRO A 117 8.35 5.99 3.46
N ASN A 118 8.31 7.31 3.63
CA ASN A 118 9.03 8.05 4.68
C ASN A 118 8.13 8.45 5.85
N HIS A 119 6.95 7.85 5.98
CA HIS A 119 5.97 8.27 6.98
C HIS A 119 6.41 7.96 8.42
N PHE A 120 7.16 6.87 8.61
CA PHE A 120 7.72 6.52 9.91
C PHE A 120 9.04 7.26 10.12
N VAL A 121 9.07 8.12 11.14
CA VAL A 121 10.27 8.81 11.60
C VAL A 121 10.95 7.90 12.63
N ASP A 122 12.24 7.63 12.43
CA ASP A 122 13.08 6.67 13.17
C ASP A 122 12.88 5.19 12.78
N SER A 123 13.78 4.32 13.26
CA SER A 123 14.10 2.93 12.86
C SER A 123 12.96 1.91 12.71
N ALA A 124 11.70 2.31 12.85
CA ALA A 124 10.55 1.52 12.44
C ALA A 124 10.39 1.63 10.93
N SER A 125 11.14 0.81 10.19
CA SER A 125 10.74 0.50 8.80
C SER A 125 9.29 0.02 8.82
N ALA A 126 8.51 0.32 7.79
CA ALA A 126 7.10 -0.09 7.67
C ALA A 126 6.88 -1.60 7.89
N ASP A 127 7.96 -2.39 7.75
CA ASP A 127 8.08 -3.82 8.03
C ASP A 127 7.85 -4.19 9.50
N HIS A 128 7.80 -3.22 10.42
CA HIS A 128 7.58 -3.43 11.86
C HIS A 128 6.27 -2.80 12.35
N VAL A 129 5.44 -2.32 11.44
CA VAL A 129 4.18 -1.64 11.76
C VAL A 129 3.02 -2.62 11.60
N GLU A 130 3.16 -3.76 12.28
CA GLU A 130 2.03 -4.63 12.60
C GLU A 130 1.77 -4.52 14.09
N GLY A 131 0.58 -4.07 14.45
CA GLY A 131 0.27 -3.76 15.86
C GLY A 131 -0.80 -2.70 16.02
N ASP A 132 -1.09 -2.39 17.28
CA ASP A 132 -2.09 -1.39 17.66
C ASP A 132 -1.64 0.00 17.22
N LEU A 133 -2.47 0.67 16.43
CA LEU A 133 -2.16 1.98 15.86
C LEU A 133 -3.38 2.90 15.93
N ARG A 134 -3.11 4.17 16.23
CA ARG A 134 -4.07 5.26 16.15
C ARG A 134 -3.78 6.10 14.91
N VAL A 135 -4.71 6.08 13.95
CA VAL A 135 -4.63 6.79 12.68
C VAL A 135 -5.40 8.09 12.79
N LEU A 136 -4.77 9.21 12.42
CA LEU A 136 -5.45 10.46 12.12
C LEU A 136 -5.15 10.80 10.65
N GLY A 137 -6.19 10.83 9.82
CA GLY A 137 -6.01 11.02 8.38
C GLY A 137 -7.28 11.44 7.67
N THR A 138 -7.18 11.66 6.37
CA THR A 138 -8.31 12.04 5.52
C THR A 138 -8.83 10.85 4.73
N VAL A 139 -10.15 10.74 4.57
CA VAL A 139 -10.76 9.74 3.69
C VAL A 139 -10.41 10.06 2.23
N SER A 140 -9.49 9.31 1.64
CA SER A 140 -9.07 9.54 0.25
C SER A 140 -10.13 9.11 -0.77
N ARG A 141 -10.81 7.98 -0.50
CA ARG A 141 -11.82 7.40 -1.39
C ARG A 141 -12.72 6.44 -0.61
N LEU A 142 -13.99 6.38 -1.03
CA LEU A 142 -14.91 5.32 -0.67
C LEU A 142 -15.02 4.37 -1.87
N ILE A 143 -14.79 3.08 -1.64
CA ILE A 143 -14.83 2.07 -2.69
C ILE A 143 -16.14 1.30 -2.50
N ASP A 144 -17.07 1.49 -3.43
CA ASP A 144 -18.27 0.65 -3.49
C ASP A 144 -17.84 -0.76 -3.88
N GLY A 145 -18.34 -1.78 -3.18
CA GLY A 145 -18.00 -3.19 -3.41
C GLY A 145 -18.46 -3.76 -4.76
N SER A 146 -18.71 -2.91 -5.76
CA SER A 146 -19.08 -3.29 -7.12
C SER A 146 -17.89 -3.84 -7.88
N SER A 147 -18.16 -4.92 -8.61
CA SER A 147 -17.29 -5.86 -9.34
C SER A 147 -16.30 -5.32 -10.38
N ASP A 148 -16.03 -4.02 -10.45
CA ASP A 148 -15.00 -3.49 -11.36
C ASP A 148 -13.63 -3.59 -10.68
N GLY A 149 -13.08 -4.80 -10.73
CA GLY A 149 -11.87 -5.28 -10.04
C GLY A 149 -10.53 -4.66 -10.47
N TYR A 150 -10.52 -3.46 -11.05
CA TYR A 150 -9.30 -2.88 -11.65
C TYR A 150 -8.71 -1.68 -10.89
N PHE A 151 -9.26 -1.26 -9.74
CA PHE A 151 -8.83 0.03 -9.14
C PHE A 151 -8.48 0.06 -7.65
N SER A 152 -8.56 -1.05 -6.90
CA SER A 152 -8.38 -0.94 -5.44
C SER A 152 -6.94 -1.09 -4.96
N ALA A 153 -6.08 -1.85 -5.65
CA ALA A 153 -4.76 -2.22 -5.14
C ALA A 153 -3.58 -2.01 -6.12
N GLU A 154 -3.85 -1.72 -7.40
CA GLU A 154 -2.80 -1.67 -8.45
C GLU A 154 -1.67 -0.67 -8.14
N GLN A 155 -2.01 0.47 -7.53
CA GLN A 155 -1.05 1.51 -7.18
C GLN A 155 0.01 1.03 -6.18
N TRP A 156 -0.34 0.09 -5.32
CA TRP A 156 0.57 -0.51 -4.34
C TRP A 156 1.27 -1.74 -4.93
N LEU A 157 0.56 -2.52 -5.74
CA LEU A 157 1.10 -3.70 -6.40
C LEU A 157 2.17 -3.36 -7.45
N MET A 158 1.92 -2.34 -8.27
CA MET A 158 2.79 -1.96 -9.40
C MET A 158 3.17 -0.49 -9.31
N SER A 159 3.65 -0.08 -8.14
CA SER A 159 4.01 1.31 -7.87
C SER A 159 5.10 1.83 -8.80
N GLY A 160 4.84 2.97 -9.44
CA GLY A 160 5.76 3.63 -10.35
C GLY A 160 6.00 2.92 -11.68
N TRP A 161 5.29 1.84 -11.98
CA TRP A 161 5.26 1.25 -13.31
C TRP A 161 4.47 2.14 -14.28
N GLU A 162 4.93 2.20 -15.53
CA GLU A 162 4.21 2.86 -16.61
C GLU A 162 2.85 2.15 -16.86
N THR A 163 1.84 2.90 -17.28
CA THR A 163 0.45 2.45 -17.35
C THR A 163 0.22 1.31 -18.35
N PHE A 164 0.86 1.35 -19.51
CA PHE A 164 0.78 0.26 -20.48
C PHE A 164 1.42 -1.01 -19.91
N LEU A 165 2.64 -0.93 -19.37
CA LEU A 165 3.29 -2.10 -18.75
C LEU A 165 2.46 -2.68 -17.61
N ARG A 166 1.92 -1.82 -16.73
CA ARG A 166 1.04 -2.24 -15.64
C ARG A 166 -0.15 -3.05 -16.15
N ARG A 167 -0.83 -2.56 -17.20
CA ARG A 167 -1.97 -3.27 -17.80
C ARG A 167 -1.58 -4.59 -18.43
N THR A 168 -0.44 -4.63 -19.13
CA THR A 168 0.06 -5.85 -19.78
C THR A 168 0.40 -6.93 -18.76
N PHE A 169 1.10 -6.59 -17.67
CA PHE A 169 1.43 -7.55 -16.61
C PHE A 169 0.19 -8.02 -15.84
N MET A 170 -0.76 -7.12 -15.54
CA MET A 170 -1.98 -7.50 -14.84
C MET A 170 -2.83 -8.50 -15.63
N ALA A 171 -2.97 -8.30 -16.94
CA ALA A 171 -3.66 -9.27 -17.79
C ALA A 171 -3.01 -10.68 -17.73
N GLN A 172 -1.68 -10.75 -17.71
CA GLN A 172 -0.96 -12.03 -17.60
C GLN A 172 -1.09 -12.68 -16.21
N ILE A 173 -1.14 -11.87 -15.15
CA ILE A 173 -1.36 -12.35 -13.78
C ILE A 173 -2.77 -12.92 -13.62
N ASP A 174 -3.77 -12.25 -14.19
CA ASP A 174 -5.16 -12.73 -14.19
C ASP A 174 -5.27 -14.06 -14.93
N ASP A 175 -4.69 -14.18 -16.12
CA ASP A 175 -4.65 -15.45 -16.88
C ASP A 175 -4.02 -16.59 -16.07
N ALA A 176 -2.94 -16.31 -15.33
CA ALA A 176 -2.27 -17.29 -14.47
C ALA A 176 -3.09 -17.67 -13.21
N LEU A 177 -3.79 -16.71 -12.61
CA LEU A 177 -4.67 -16.94 -11.46
C LEU A 177 -5.91 -17.75 -11.84
N ASP A 178 -6.49 -17.49 -13.02
CA ASP A 178 -7.63 -18.25 -13.52
C ASP A 178 -7.22 -19.69 -13.88
N ALA A 179 -6.04 -19.88 -14.49
CA ALA A 179 -5.50 -21.22 -14.74
C ALA A 179 -5.25 -22.03 -13.44
N LEU A 180 -4.86 -21.36 -12.34
CA LEU A 180 -4.68 -21.99 -11.02
C LEU A 180 -6.01 -22.29 -10.31
N ARG A 181 -7.10 -21.60 -10.66
CA ARG A 181 -8.44 -21.85 -10.12
C ARG A 181 -9.16 -23.00 -10.81
N GLU A 182 -8.80 -23.28 -12.05
CA GLU A 182 -9.34 -24.38 -12.85
C GLU A 182 -8.60 -25.72 -12.66
N ALA A 183 -7.47 -25.72 -11.94
CA ALA A 183 -6.66 -26.90 -11.58
C ALA A 183 -7.00 -27.45 -10.19
#